data_AF-D3SGH9-F1
#
_entry.id   AF-D3SGH9-F1
#
_cell.length_a   1.000
_cell.length_b   1.000
_cell.length_c   1.000
_cell.angle_alpha   90.00
_cell.angle_beta   90.00
_cell.angle_gamma   90.00
#
_symmetry.space_group_name_H-M   'P 1'
#
loop_
_entity.id
_entity.type
_entity.pdbx_description
1 polymer ?
#
loop_
_entity_poly.entity_id
_entity_poly.type
_entity_poly.pdbx_seq_one_letter_code
_entity_poly.pdbx_strand_id
1 'polypeptide(L)'
;MEQRILYFARQEGMEITTTAELAIETRHSDESDEALLQRLIRGLTRWAIETDEGRKEWAMSVEDFNVGDLANAAGSEQVERFLSQEGISIVRVDTADCSSRFDFDTVLVDADAMSEENAA
;
A
#
# COMPACT_ATOMS: atom_id res chain seq x y z
N MET A 1 -6.83 -2.44 -18.44
CA MET A 1 -6.52 -2.58 -17.01
C MET A 1 -6.72 -1.21 -16.41
N GLU A 2 -7.28 -1.13 -15.22
CA GLU A 2 -7.52 0.13 -14.50
C GLU A 2 -6.55 0.22 -13.33
N GLN A 3 -6.08 1.44 -13.05
CA GLN A 3 -5.23 1.70 -11.90
C GLN A 3 -6.09 1.94 -10.66
N ARG A 4 -5.75 1.24 -9.58
CA ARG A 4 -6.40 1.34 -8.27
C ARG A 4 -5.36 1.51 -7.19
N ILE A 5 -5.74 2.14 -6.09
CA ILE A 5 -4.87 2.38 -4.95
C ILE A 5 -5.52 1.77 -3.71
N LEU A 6 -4.79 0.90 -3.02
CA LEU A 6 -5.19 0.33 -1.74
C LEU A 6 -4.31 0.96 -0.64
N TYR A 7 -4.95 1.49 0.41
CA TYR A 7 -4.27 2.10 1.53
C TYR A 7 -4.19 1.14 2.72
N PHE A 8 -3.03 1.12 3.35
CA PHE A 8 -2.79 0.37 4.57
C PHE A 8 -2.27 1.33 5.64
N ALA A 9 -2.63 1.06 6.89
CA ALA A 9 -2.16 1.83 8.03
C ALA A 9 -1.71 0.89 9.15
N ARG A 10 -0.56 1.19 9.74
CA ARG A 10 -0.14 0.65 11.03
C ARG A 10 -0.63 1.61 12.10
N GLN A 11 -1.39 1.06 13.04
CA GLN A 11 -1.88 1.79 14.20
C GLN A 11 -1.22 1.23 15.47
N GLU A 12 -0.61 2.10 16.26
CA GLU A 12 -0.04 1.79 17.56
C GLU A 12 -0.79 2.60 18.62
N GLY A 13 -1.59 1.91 19.45
CA GLY A 13 -2.51 2.57 20.36
C GLY A 13 -3.61 3.34 19.60
N MET A 14 -3.65 4.66 19.76
CA MET A 14 -4.60 5.54 19.07
C MET A 14 -3.99 6.29 17.88
N GLU A 15 -2.71 6.06 17.57
CA GLU A 15 -1.99 6.81 16.54
C GLU A 15 -1.68 5.93 15.33
N ILE A 16 -1.91 6.48 14.14
CA ILE A 16 -1.35 5.90 12.91
C ILE A 16 0.13 6.27 12.88
N THR A 17 1.01 5.28 12.93
CA THR A 17 2.47 5.49 12.93
C THR A 17 3.07 5.30 11.55
N THR A 18 2.41 4.52 10.68
CA THR A 18 2.91 4.25 9.32
C THR A 18 1.74 4.07 8.37
N THR A 19 1.85 4.57 7.16
CA THR A 19 0.92 4.25 6.07
C THR A 19 1.66 3.62 4.91
N ALA A 20 0.94 2.84 4.10
CA ALA A 20 1.41 2.38 2.82
C ALA A 20 0.36 2.61 1.74
N GLU A 21 0.81 3.09 0.59
CA GLU A 21 0.04 3.20 -0.64
C GLU A 21 0.48 2.09 -1.60
N LEU A 22 -0.43 1.14 -1.87
CA LEU A 22 -0.22 0.08 -2.86
C LEU A 22 -0.98 0.45 -4.13
N ALA A 23 -0.26 0.91 -5.15
CA ALA A 23 -0.82 1.15 -6.47
C ALA A 23 -0.76 -0.14 -7.30
N ILE A 24 -1.90 -0.56 -7.83
CA ILE A 24 -2.04 -1.75 -8.67
C ILE A 24 -2.73 -1.43 -9.99
N GLU A 25 -2.42 -2.21 -11.01
CA GLU A 25 -3.27 -2.37 -12.18
C GLU A 25 -4.13 -3.62 -12.03
N THR A 26 -5.42 -3.51 -12.33
CA THR A 26 -6.36 -4.63 -12.22
C THR A 26 -7.23 -4.80 -13.47
N ARG A 27 -7.67 -6.05 -13.70
CA ARG A 27 -8.70 -6.40 -14.68
C ARG A 27 -10.11 -6.40 -14.09
N HIS A 28 -10.25 -6.19 -12.78
CA HIS A 28 -11.51 -6.24 -12.03
C HIS A 28 -11.92 -4.84 -11.59
N SER A 29 -12.10 -3.93 -12.55
CA SER A 29 -12.40 -2.51 -12.31
C SER A 29 -13.71 -2.27 -11.55
N ASP A 30 -14.67 -3.17 -11.72
CA ASP A 30 -15.99 -3.13 -11.11
C ASP A 30 -16.06 -3.71 -9.68
N GLU A 31 -14.94 -4.26 -9.19
CA GLU A 31 -14.85 -4.81 -7.83
C GLU A 31 -14.54 -3.74 -6.78
N SER A 32 -15.02 -3.98 -5.55
CA SER A 32 -14.68 -3.16 -4.38
C SER A 32 -13.23 -3.34 -3.96
N ASP A 33 -12.71 -2.40 -3.18
CA ASP A 33 -11.35 -2.47 -2.65
C ASP A 33 -11.13 -3.73 -1.79
N GLU A 34 -12.13 -4.17 -1.04
CA GLU A 34 -12.05 -5.41 -0.24
C GLU A 34 -11.93 -6.66 -1.13
N ALA A 35 -12.68 -6.71 -2.25
CA ALA A 35 -12.59 -7.82 -3.18
C ALA A 35 -11.21 -7.85 -3.88
N LEU A 36 -10.68 -6.69 -4.26
CA LEU A 36 -9.32 -6.55 -4.80
C LEU A 36 -8.26 -6.98 -3.77
N LEU A 37 -8.43 -6.60 -2.51
CA LEU A 37 -7.54 -7.03 -1.43
C LEU A 37 -7.56 -8.56 -1.26
N GLN A 38 -8.74 -9.19 -1.32
CA GLN A 38 -8.84 -10.66 -1.24
C GLN A 38 -8.16 -11.36 -2.42
N ARG A 39 -8.19 -10.77 -3.62
CA ARG A 39 -7.44 -11.27 -4.78
C ARG A 39 -5.94 -11.18 -4.58
N LEU A 40 -5.46 -10.04 -4.09
CA LEU A 40 -4.05 -9.85 -3.73
C LEU A 40 -3.60 -10.90 -2.71
N ILE A 41 -4.36 -11.06 -1.62
CA ILE A 41 -4.10 -12.06 -0.58
C ILE A 41 -4.04 -13.47 -1.17
N ARG A 42 -5.00 -13.84 -2.04
CA ARG A 42 -5.02 -15.15 -2.68
C ARG A 42 -3.79 -15.40 -3.55
N GLY A 43 -3.38 -14.42 -4.35
CA GLY A 43 -2.18 -14.52 -5.18
C GLY A 43 -0.92 -14.69 -4.35
N LEU A 44 -0.74 -13.86 -3.32
CA LEU A 44 0.41 -13.95 -2.40
C LEU A 44 0.40 -15.26 -1.59
N THR A 45 -0.76 -15.72 -1.16
CA THR A 45 -0.92 -17.00 -0.45
C THR A 45 -0.50 -18.17 -1.33
N ARG A 46 -0.94 -18.18 -2.59
CA ARG A 46 -0.53 -19.22 -3.55
C ARG A 46 0.95 -19.18 -3.82
N TRP A 47 1.53 -18.00 -4.01
CA TRP A 47 2.98 -17.85 -4.15
C TRP A 47 3.74 -18.40 -2.93
N ALA A 48 3.30 -18.06 -1.72
CA ALA A 48 3.88 -18.55 -0.47
C ALA A 48 3.77 -20.07 -0.31
N ILE A 49 2.66 -20.69 -0.76
CA ILE A 49 2.45 -22.14 -0.70
C ILE A 49 3.23 -22.88 -1.78
N GLU A 50 3.26 -22.36 -3.01
CA GLU A 50 3.70 -23.09 -4.19
C GLU A 50 5.21 -22.96 -4.45
N THR A 51 5.91 -21.98 -3.83
CA THR A 51 7.32 -21.68 -4.12
C THR A 51 8.22 -21.77 -2.87
N ASP A 52 9.49 -22.16 -3.06
CA ASP A 52 10.47 -22.14 -1.96
C ASP A 52 10.80 -20.71 -1.51
N GLU A 53 10.84 -19.76 -2.45
CA GLU A 53 11.05 -18.34 -2.18
C GLU A 53 9.94 -17.80 -1.28
N GLY A 54 8.67 -17.99 -1.66
CA GLY A 54 7.53 -17.53 -0.88
C GLY A 54 7.44 -18.19 0.49
N ARG A 55 7.73 -19.50 0.61
CA ARG A 55 7.81 -20.17 1.93
C ARG A 55 8.89 -19.56 2.81
N LYS A 56 10.03 -19.20 2.23
CA LYS A 56 11.14 -18.59 2.96
C LYS A 56 10.78 -17.18 3.42
N GLU A 57 10.23 -16.35 2.54
CA GLU A 57 9.78 -14.98 2.88
C GLU A 57 8.72 -15.01 3.99
N TRP A 58 7.74 -15.91 3.90
CA TRP A 58 6.75 -16.14 4.96
C TRP A 58 7.37 -16.52 6.32
N ALA A 59 8.36 -17.42 6.31
CA ALA A 59 9.05 -17.81 7.54
C ALA A 59 9.92 -16.67 8.10
N MET A 60 10.55 -15.87 7.23
CA MET A 60 11.37 -14.72 7.63
C MET A 60 10.53 -13.57 8.18
N SER A 61 9.31 -13.38 7.69
CA SER A 61 8.34 -12.41 8.23
C SER A 61 7.65 -12.89 9.52
N VAL A 62 8.12 -14.00 10.12
CA VAL A 62 7.56 -14.60 11.33
C VAL A 62 6.07 -14.91 11.17
N GLU A 63 5.69 -15.41 10.00
CA GLU A 63 4.31 -15.74 9.66
C GLU A 63 3.34 -14.54 9.73
N ASP A 64 3.85 -13.33 9.47
CA ASP A 64 3.07 -12.07 9.43
C ASP A 64 3.41 -11.22 8.19
N PHE A 65 3.47 -11.86 7.01
CA PHE A 65 3.79 -11.17 5.75
C PHE A 65 2.74 -10.09 5.43
N ASN A 66 3.13 -8.83 5.55
CA ASN A 66 2.27 -7.65 5.41
C ASN A 66 2.73 -6.75 4.23
N VAL A 67 2.08 -5.59 4.05
CA VAL A 67 2.40 -4.66 2.94
C VAL A 67 3.84 -4.12 2.99
N GLY A 68 4.45 -4.06 4.19
CA GLY A 68 5.85 -3.70 4.34
C GLY A 68 6.80 -4.76 3.78
N ASP A 69 6.49 -6.04 3.98
CA ASP A 69 7.23 -7.14 3.37
C ASP A 69 7.00 -7.17 1.84
N LEU A 70 5.76 -6.93 1.41
CA LEU A 70 5.42 -6.81 0.00
C LEU A 70 6.20 -5.71 -0.71
N ALA A 71 6.46 -4.57 -0.05
CA ALA A 71 7.26 -3.50 -0.64
C ALA A 71 8.69 -3.95 -1.00
N ASN A 72 9.24 -4.92 -0.25
CA ASN A 72 10.55 -5.50 -0.53
C ASN A 72 10.49 -6.62 -1.59
N ALA A 73 9.37 -7.34 -1.65
CA ALA A 73 9.17 -8.45 -2.59
C ALA A 73 8.59 -8.00 -3.96
N ALA A 74 8.03 -6.80 -4.04
CA ALA A 74 7.45 -6.23 -5.25
C ALA A 74 8.51 -6.18 -6.38
N GLY A 75 8.08 -6.53 -7.59
CA GLY A 75 8.98 -6.67 -8.74
C GLY A 75 9.70 -8.02 -8.84
N SER A 76 9.57 -8.93 -7.86
CA SER A 76 9.94 -10.34 -8.04
C SER A 76 9.08 -10.95 -9.15
N GLU A 77 9.71 -11.58 -10.14
CA GLU A 77 9.03 -12.26 -11.25
C GLU A 77 8.06 -13.33 -10.73
N GLN A 78 8.41 -13.99 -9.61
CA GLN A 78 7.54 -14.99 -9.01
C GLN A 78 6.27 -14.34 -8.44
N VAL A 79 6.40 -13.27 -7.65
CA VAL A 79 5.25 -12.55 -7.08
C VAL A 79 4.33 -12.06 -8.20
N GLU A 80 4.86 -11.37 -9.21
CA GLU A 80 4.08 -10.85 -10.35
C GLU A 80 3.38 -11.98 -11.13
N ARG A 81 4.03 -13.15 -11.29
CA ARG A 81 3.40 -14.31 -11.94
C ARG A 81 2.17 -14.80 -11.19
N PHE A 82 2.17 -14.81 -9.87
CA PHE A 82 1.02 -15.25 -9.08
C PHE A 82 -0.08 -14.18 -9.03
N LEU A 83 0.29 -12.91 -8.89
CA LEU A 83 -0.67 -11.81 -8.90
C LEU A 83 -1.35 -11.63 -10.25
N SER A 84 -0.62 -11.80 -11.35
CA SER A 84 -1.20 -11.69 -12.70
C SER A 84 -2.24 -12.78 -13.00
N GLN A 85 -2.14 -13.95 -12.39
CA GLN A 85 -3.19 -14.99 -12.45
C GLN A 85 -4.47 -14.55 -11.74
N GLU A 86 -4.35 -13.70 -10.72
CA GLU A 86 -5.47 -13.05 -10.04
C GLU A 86 -5.95 -11.80 -10.77
N GLY A 87 -5.31 -11.42 -11.87
CA GLY A 87 -5.61 -10.23 -12.66
C GLY A 87 -5.09 -8.93 -12.04
N ILE A 88 -4.07 -9.01 -11.19
CA ILE A 88 -3.42 -7.89 -10.49
C ILE A 88 -1.97 -7.77 -10.95
N SER A 89 -1.46 -6.55 -11.08
CA SER A 89 -0.02 -6.27 -11.16
C SER A 89 0.32 -5.08 -10.26
N ILE A 90 1.47 -5.14 -9.59
CA ILE A 90 1.91 -4.07 -8.69
C ILE A 90 2.62 -3.00 -9.52
N VAL A 91 2.16 -1.75 -9.41
CA VAL A 91 2.80 -0.58 -10.04
C VAL A 91 3.85 0.00 -9.11
N ARG A 92 3.48 0.24 -7.84
CA ARG A 92 4.37 0.72 -6.79
C ARG A 92 3.82 0.41 -5.41
N VAL A 93 4.71 0.35 -4.44
CA VAL A 93 4.39 0.29 -3.01
C VAL A 93 5.19 1.38 -2.33
N ASP A 94 4.52 2.42 -1.85
CA ASP A 94 5.16 3.51 -1.11
C ASP A 94 4.78 3.45 0.36
N THR A 95 5.76 3.49 1.24
CA THR A 95 5.56 3.52 2.69
C THR A 95 5.97 4.87 3.25
N ALA A 96 5.22 5.38 4.22
CA ALA A 96 5.49 6.66 4.85
C ALA A 96 5.40 6.54 6.38
N ASP A 97 6.40 7.08 7.07
CA ASP A 97 6.32 7.31 8.51
C ASP A 97 5.37 8.48 8.78
N CYS A 98 4.39 8.23 9.62
CA CYS A 98 3.37 9.20 10.01
C CYS A 98 3.64 9.80 11.40
N SER A 99 4.73 9.44 12.08
CA SER A 99 5.10 9.95 13.41
C SER A 99 5.32 11.47 13.43
N SER A 100 5.72 12.06 12.30
CA SER A 100 6.02 13.49 12.14
C SER A 100 5.14 14.14 11.07
N ARG A 101 3.84 13.79 11.07
CA ARG A 101 2.84 14.32 10.13
C ARG A 101 2.23 15.65 10.59
N PHE A 102 1.67 16.37 9.63
CA PHE A 102 0.75 17.49 9.89
C PHE A 102 -0.70 17.01 9.77
N ASP A 103 -1.62 17.66 10.48
CA ASP A 103 -3.06 17.37 10.37
C ASP A 103 -3.57 17.73 8.98
N PHE A 104 -4.58 17.00 8.48
CA PHE A 104 -5.15 17.24 7.15
C PHE A 104 -5.65 18.68 6.99
N ASP A 105 -6.24 19.24 8.05
CA ASP A 105 -6.81 20.59 8.07
C ASP A 105 -5.77 21.68 8.39
N THR A 106 -4.47 21.36 8.39
CA THR A 106 -3.41 22.35 8.60
C THR A 106 -3.49 23.43 7.52
N VAL A 107 -3.76 24.67 7.93
CA VAL A 107 -3.80 25.83 7.02
C VAL A 107 -2.38 26.14 6.54
N LEU A 108 -2.16 26.07 5.23
CA LEU A 108 -0.84 26.31 4.61
C LEU A 108 -0.62 27.77 4.19
N VAL A 109 -1.65 28.60 4.32
CA VAL A 109 -1.60 30.02 3.95
C VAL A 109 -1.36 30.85 5.21
N ASP A 110 -0.36 31.73 5.15
CA ASP A 110 -0.12 32.72 6.18
C ASP A 110 -1.17 33.84 6.07
N ALA A 111 -2.17 33.79 6.94
CA ALA A 111 -3.28 34.74 6.95
C ALA A 111 -2.83 36.17 7.29
N ASP A 112 -1.77 36.32 8.09
CA ASP A 112 -1.28 37.63 8.51
C ASP A 112 -0.58 38.32 7.34
N ALA A 113 0.28 37.59 6.61
CA ALA A 113 0.92 38.10 5.39
C ALA A 113 -0.09 38.51 4.30
N MET A 114 -1.22 37.81 4.19
CA MET A 114 -2.29 38.14 3.23
C MET A 114 -3.09 39.40 3.59
N SER A 115 -3.08 39.81 4.86
CA SER A 115 -3.84 40.98 5.32
C SER A 115 -3.12 42.30 5.03
N GLU A 116 -1.78 42.28 4.97
CA GLU A 116 -0.95 43.46 4.68
C GLU A 116 -1.01 43.86 3.19
N GLU A 117 -1.19 42.90 2.28
CA GLU A 117 -1.26 43.14 0.83
C GLU A 117 -2.59 43.79 0.40
N ASN A 118 -3.66 43.64 1.19
CA ASN A 118 -4.98 44.26 0.92
C ASN A 118 -5.14 45.66 1.55
N ALA A 119 -4.14 46.12 2.30
CA ALA A 119 -4.13 47.44 2.94
C ALA A 119 -3.23 48.47 2.20
N ALA A 120 -2.60 48.06 1.08
CA ALA A 120 -1.78 48.89 0.20
C ALA A 120 -2.49 49.16 -1.14
#